data_AF-A0A3M1SSN7-F1
#
_entry.id   AF-A0A3M1SSN7-F1
#
_cell.length_a   1.000
_cell.length_b   1.000
_cell.length_c   1.000
_cell.angle_alpha   90.00
_cell.angle_beta   90.00
_cell.angle_gamma   90.00
#
_symmetry.space_group_name_H-M   'P 1'
#
loop_
_entity.id
_entity.type
_entity.pdbx_description
1 polymer ?
#
loop_
_entity_poly.entity_id
_entity_poly.type
_entity_poly.pdbx_seq_one_letter_code
_entity_poly.pdbx_strand_id
1 'polypeptide(L)'
;MAAPAAPDTSEAPAPAESPAELPEVAAGVSSWAVAWRQFRKDRLAMFGVALVLVLGGVAVFAPLLANGRPLYVRGYLTDFYDADAAAFADWHRRLIHTVQELRAGVPRRDLEATERRYRLYVEGLPRVLQRLADNLPGPLREELLTLRGQYTALLAAPRSDIDLDALDVLGQRIERRFGALSLSSAYKRAALPLLELSEVFDAVRDGRETLAARDATADERAEAKRALAAARKDARRIAGTLAEATLSVQTFLDATPRDRLARSTGALCRGLLALADDPQNPSLD
;
A
#
# COMPACT_ATOMS: atom_id res chain seq x y z
N MET A 1 43.35 38.18 -62.33
CA MET A 1 43.76 39.47 -61.73
C MET A 1 43.10 39.52 -60.35
N ALA A 2 43.74 39.72 -59.22
CA ALA A 2 45.13 39.92 -58.86
C ALA A 2 45.33 39.34 -57.45
N ALA A 3 46.51 38.78 -57.19
CA ALA A 3 46.90 38.28 -55.88
C ALA A 3 47.06 39.45 -54.87
N PRO A 4 46.48 39.39 -53.67
CA PRO A 4 46.79 40.35 -52.62
C PRO A 4 48.11 39.98 -51.94
N ALA A 5 48.97 40.99 -51.89
CA ALA A 5 50.33 40.97 -51.41
C ALA A 5 50.44 40.68 -49.91
N ALA A 6 51.51 39.96 -49.54
CA ALA A 6 51.97 39.84 -48.17
C ALA A 6 52.52 41.20 -47.68
N PRO A 7 52.16 41.65 -46.47
CA PRO A 7 52.93 42.66 -45.77
C PRO A 7 54.08 41.99 -45.00
N ASP A 8 55.30 42.30 -45.44
CA ASP A 8 56.52 42.25 -44.64
C ASP A 8 56.36 43.21 -43.45
N THR A 9 56.19 42.65 -42.26
CA THR A 9 56.52 43.33 -41.00
C THR A 9 57.61 42.52 -40.30
N SER A 10 58.83 42.88 -40.68
CA SER A 10 60.04 42.67 -39.89
C SER A 10 59.91 43.44 -38.58
N GLU A 11 59.20 42.86 -37.60
CA GLU A 11 59.17 43.35 -36.23
C GLU A 11 60.43 42.86 -35.51
N ALA A 12 61.26 43.84 -35.12
CA ALA A 12 62.54 43.62 -34.46
C ALA A 12 62.38 42.76 -33.19
N PRO A 13 63.34 41.87 -32.87
CA PRO A 13 63.30 41.09 -31.65
C PRO A 13 63.25 42.04 -30.45
N ALA A 14 62.12 42.01 -29.73
CA ALA A 14 61.96 42.72 -28.48
C ALA A 14 63.12 42.35 -27.53
N PRO A 15 63.67 43.33 -26.80
CA PRO A 15 64.80 43.11 -25.90
C PRO A 15 64.46 41.99 -24.93
N ALA A 16 65.38 41.03 -24.80
CA ALA A 16 65.30 39.94 -23.84
C ALA A 16 64.95 40.52 -22.46
N GLU A 17 63.71 40.31 -22.01
CA GLU A 17 63.31 40.60 -20.64
C GLU A 17 64.25 39.79 -19.75
N SER A 18 65.10 40.52 -19.03
CA SER A 18 65.96 39.97 -17.99
C SER A 18 65.11 39.04 -17.13
N PRO A 19 65.53 37.78 -16.87
CA PRO A 19 64.73 36.82 -16.12
C PRO A 19 64.31 37.46 -14.80
N ALA A 20 63.05 37.88 -14.72
CA ALA A 20 62.50 38.47 -13.51
C ALA A 20 62.72 37.44 -12.42
N GLU A 21 63.49 37.82 -11.40
CA GLU A 21 63.88 37.00 -10.27
C GLU A 21 62.67 36.20 -9.82
N LEU A 22 62.69 34.89 -10.11
CA LEU A 22 61.59 34.01 -9.76
C LEU A 22 61.43 34.11 -8.24
N PRO A 23 60.24 34.47 -7.73
CA PRO A 23 60.04 34.65 -6.31
C PRO A 23 60.48 33.37 -5.61
N GLU A 24 61.46 33.50 -4.72
CA GLU A 24 61.99 32.43 -3.89
C GLU A 24 60.80 31.68 -3.27
N VAL A 25 60.51 30.49 -3.80
CA VAL A 25 59.34 29.71 -3.40
C VAL A 25 59.56 29.31 -1.96
N ALA A 26 58.91 30.02 -1.04
CA ALA A 26 59.01 29.84 0.40
C ALA A 26 58.96 28.33 0.74
N ALA A 27 60.13 27.78 1.06
CA ALA A 27 60.32 26.36 1.29
C ALA A 27 59.55 25.96 2.55
N GLY A 28 58.52 25.12 2.38
CA GLY A 28 57.85 24.49 3.53
C GLY A 28 56.41 24.05 3.32
N VAL A 29 55.70 24.53 2.30
CA VAL A 29 54.30 24.11 2.07
C VAL A 29 54.25 23.01 1.02
N SER A 30 53.75 21.83 1.39
CA SER A 30 53.60 20.73 0.44
C SER A 30 52.63 21.13 -0.69
N SER A 31 52.99 20.79 -1.92
CA SER A 31 52.16 21.04 -3.12
C SER A 31 50.74 20.49 -2.96
N TRP A 32 50.61 19.37 -2.25
CA TRP A 32 49.32 18.75 -1.92
C TRP A 32 48.45 19.63 -1.01
N ALA A 33 49.03 20.28 -0.01
CA ALA A 33 48.29 21.16 0.89
C ALA A 33 47.74 22.39 0.16
N VAL A 34 48.51 22.95 -0.79
CA VAL A 34 48.07 24.07 -1.63
C VAL A 34 46.91 23.65 -2.54
N ALA A 35 47.04 22.49 -3.21
CA ALA A 35 46.01 21.93 -4.08
C ALA A 35 44.70 21.67 -3.29
N TRP A 36 44.79 21.05 -2.11
CA TRP A 36 43.61 20.78 -1.28
C TRP A 36 42.92 22.07 -0.82
N ARG A 37 43.69 23.11 -0.50
CA ARG A 37 43.13 24.41 -0.09
C ARG A 37 42.43 25.12 -1.25
N GLN A 38 42.94 25.02 -2.47
CA GLN A 38 42.25 25.55 -3.66
C GLN A 38 41.00 24.73 -3.99
N PHE A 39 41.10 23.41 -3.90
CA PHE A 39 39.99 22.49 -4.13
C PHE A 39 38.81 22.74 -3.19
N ARG A 40 39.06 23.00 -1.89
CA ARG A 40 38.00 23.33 -0.92
C ARG A 40 37.30 24.67 -1.16
N LYS A 41 37.87 25.58 -1.95
CA LYS A 41 37.24 26.87 -2.28
C LYS A 41 36.19 26.73 -3.39
N ASP A 42 36.32 25.72 -4.24
CA ASP A 42 35.36 25.43 -5.30
C ASP A 42 34.23 24.54 -4.76
N ARG A 43 33.02 25.11 -4.64
CA ARG A 43 31.84 24.41 -4.13
C ARG A 43 31.40 23.27 -5.06
N LEU A 44 31.61 23.40 -6.37
CA LEU A 44 31.22 22.39 -7.35
C LEU A 44 32.15 21.17 -7.23
N ALA A 45 33.45 21.42 -7.10
CA ALA A 45 34.44 20.38 -6.89
C ALA A 45 34.20 19.61 -5.56
N MET A 46 33.89 20.33 -4.49
CA MET A 46 33.53 19.73 -3.19
C MET A 46 32.25 18.89 -3.26
N PHE A 47 31.26 19.32 -4.05
CA PHE A 47 30.06 18.53 -4.29
C PHE A 47 30.37 17.22 -5.00
N GLY A 48 31.26 17.25 -6.01
CA GLY A 48 31.73 16.04 -6.70
C GLY A 48 32.38 15.04 -5.74
N VAL A 49 33.25 15.50 -4.83
CA VAL A 49 33.86 14.63 -3.82
C VAL A 49 32.83 14.08 -2.84
N ALA A 50 31.88 14.91 -2.38
CA ALA A 50 30.80 14.45 -1.52
C ALA A 50 29.96 13.36 -2.19
N LEU A 51 29.63 13.52 -3.48
CA LEU A 51 28.89 12.53 -4.26
C LEU A 51 29.66 11.21 -4.38
N VAL A 52 30.97 11.26 -4.68
CA VAL A 52 31.83 10.07 -4.76
C VAL A 52 31.89 9.34 -3.41
N LEU A 53 32.01 10.07 -2.30
CA LEU A 53 32.00 9.49 -0.96
C LEU A 53 30.65 8.83 -0.62
N VAL A 54 29.53 9.45 -1.01
CA VAL A 54 28.18 8.87 -0.82
C VAL A 54 28.03 7.59 -1.64
N LEU A 55 28.42 7.59 -2.91
CA LEU A 55 28.41 6.41 -3.78
C LEU A 55 29.29 5.29 -3.23
N GLY A 56 30.50 5.63 -2.76
CA GLY A 56 31.40 4.68 -2.10
C GLY A 56 30.79 4.11 -0.82
N GLY A 57 30.14 4.93 -0.01
CA GLY A 57 29.38 4.49 1.17
C GLY A 57 28.28 3.49 0.80
N VAL A 58 27.44 3.82 -0.19
CA VAL A 58 26.39 2.91 -0.70
C VAL A 58 26.99 1.59 -1.18
N ALA A 59 28.12 1.62 -1.90
CA ALA A 59 28.80 0.41 -2.37
C ALA A 59 29.32 -0.46 -1.21
N VAL A 60 29.91 0.13 -0.18
CA VAL A 60 30.37 -0.60 1.02
C VAL A 60 29.19 -1.21 1.79
N PHE A 61 28.06 -0.50 1.86
CA PHE A 61 26.83 -1.02 2.48
C PHE A 61 25.97 -1.87 1.54
N ALA A 62 26.37 -2.07 0.28
CA ALA A 62 25.59 -2.85 -0.68
C ALA A 62 25.35 -4.29 -0.24
N PRO A 63 26.31 -5.04 0.34
CA PRO A 63 26.04 -6.39 0.86
C PRO A 63 25.04 -6.40 2.02
N LEU A 64 25.03 -5.33 2.82
CA LEU A 64 24.09 -5.17 3.93
C LEU A 64 22.69 -4.83 3.42
N LEU A 65 22.60 -3.96 2.41
CA LEU A 65 21.35 -3.59 1.71
C LEU A 65 20.80 -4.75 0.87
N ALA A 66 21.67 -5.56 0.26
CA ALA A 66 21.32 -6.66 -0.64
C ALA A 66 21.12 -8.00 0.09
N ASN A 67 21.24 -8.05 1.42
CA ASN A 67 21.29 -9.32 2.17
C ASN A 67 19.96 -10.12 2.18
N GLY A 68 18.99 -9.77 1.33
CA GLY A 68 17.65 -10.40 1.26
C GLY A 68 16.86 -10.34 2.56
N ARG A 69 17.41 -9.70 3.59
CA ARG A 69 16.91 -9.63 4.96
C ARG A 69 16.78 -8.15 5.32
N PRO A 70 15.56 -7.64 5.51
CA PRO A 70 15.36 -6.24 5.83
C PRO A 70 16.00 -5.91 7.19
N LEU A 71 16.99 -5.00 7.19
CA LEU A 71 17.73 -4.59 8.39
C LEU A 71 16.86 -3.89 9.43
N TYR A 72 15.80 -3.23 8.97
CA TYR A 72 14.82 -2.54 9.80
C TYR A 72 13.48 -2.57 9.09
N VAL A 73 12.62 -3.53 9.43
CA VAL A 73 11.20 -3.48 9.06
C VAL A 73 10.51 -2.57 10.06
N ARG A 74 10.42 -1.28 9.74
CA ARG A 74 9.52 -0.37 10.46
C ARG A 74 8.12 -0.50 9.86
N GLY A 75 7.58 -1.72 9.89
CA GLY A 75 6.18 -1.97 9.60
C GLY A 75 5.37 -1.52 10.80
N TYR A 76 4.29 -0.78 10.57
CA TYR A 76 3.29 -0.62 11.61
C TYR A 76 2.82 -2.04 11.98
N LEU A 77 2.84 -2.41 13.27
CA LEU A 77 2.49 -3.77 13.74
C LEU A 77 1.14 -4.27 13.19
N THR A 78 0.30 -3.38 12.70
CA THR A 78 -0.96 -3.67 11.99
C THR A 78 -0.77 -4.54 10.75
N ASP A 79 0.40 -4.56 10.10
CA ASP A 79 0.61 -5.32 8.86
C ASP A 79 0.72 -6.83 9.08
N PHE A 80 1.13 -7.31 10.27
CA PHE A 80 1.30 -8.75 10.50
C PHE A 80 -0.02 -9.50 10.46
N TYR A 81 -1.06 -8.91 11.05
CA TYR A 81 -2.40 -9.48 11.02
C TYR A 81 -2.95 -9.53 9.60
N ASP A 82 -2.86 -8.41 8.87
CA ASP A 82 -3.33 -8.30 7.49
C ASP A 82 -2.59 -9.29 6.57
N ALA A 83 -1.27 -9.43 6.74
CA ALA A 83 -0.46 -10.38 6.01
C ALA A 83 -0.83 -11.84 6.32
N ASP A 84 -1.02 -12.20 7.59
CA ASP A 84 -1.40 -13.56 7.97
C ASP A 84 -2.83 -13.90 7.54
N ALA A 85 -3.78 -12.96 7.64
CA ALA A 85 -5.15 -13.13 7.15
C ALA A 85 -5.19 -13.32 5.62
N ALA A 86 -4.46 -12.48 4.87
CA ALA A 86 -4.35 -12.61 3.43
C ALA A 86 -3.63 -13.90 3.02
N ALA A 87 -2.55 -14.27 3.74
CA ALA A 87 -1.83 -15.51 3.51
C ALA A 87 -2.74 -16.73 3.72
N PHE A 88 -3.56 -16.73 4.78
CA PHE A 88 -4.53 -17.81 5.02
C PHE A 88 -5.51 -17.94 3.85
N ALA A 89 -6.16 -16.85 3.42
CA ALA A 89 -7.14 -16.88 2.34
C ALA A 89 -6.55 -17.33 0.99
N ASP A 90 -5.33 -16.92 0.66
CA ASP A 90 -4.63 -17.36 -0.55
C ASP A 90 -4.22 -18.84 -0.45
N TRP A 91 -3.60 -19.25 0.66
CA TRP A 91 -3.12 -20.62 0.84
C TRP A 91 -4.26 -21.62 0.95
N HIS A 92 -5.39 -21.25 1.54
CA HIS A 92 -6.58 -22.07 1.61
C HIS A 92 -7.12 -22.36 0.20
N ARG A 93 -7.32 -21.33 -0.63
CA ARG A 93 -7.78 -21.50 -2.03
C ARG A 93 -6.81 -22.35 -2.85
N ARG A 94 -5.50 -22.12 -2.70
CA ARG A 94 -4.46 -22.91 -3.37
C ARG A 94 -4.45 -24.36 -2.91
N LEU A 95 -4.71 -24.63 -1.63
CA LEU A 95 -4.84 -25.99 -1.12
C LEU A 95 -6.02 -26.71 -1.78
N ILE A 96 -7.21 -26.11 -1.78
CA ILE A 96 -8.41 -26.69 -2.42
C ILE A 96 -8.12 -27.04 -3.88
N HIS A 97 -7.58 -26.09 -4.64
CA HIS A 97 -7.19 -26.31 -6.03
C HIS A 97 -6.17 -27.44 -6.19
N THR A 98 -5.13 -27.46 -5.34
CA THR A 98 -4.08 -28.49 -5.39
C THR A 98 -4.64 -29.88 -5.09
N VAL A 99 -5.58 -30.01 -4.14
CA VAL A 99 -6.23 -31.30 -3.84
C VAL A 99 -7.13 -31.73 -5.01
N GLN A 100 -7.86 -30.80 -5.63
CA GLN A 100 -8.66 -31.09 -6.82
C GLN A 100 -7.78 -31.56 -8.00
N GLU A 101 -6.65 -30.89 -8.27
CA GLU A 101 -5.67 -31.31 -9.27
C GLU A 101 -5.19 -32.75 -9.00
N LEU A 102 -4.79 -33.03 -7.75
CA LEU A 102 -4.31 -34.36 -7.35
C LEU A 102 -5.39 -35.44 -7.51
N ARG A 103 -6.66 -35.11 -7.25
CA ARG A 103 -7.81 -36.02 -7.47
C ARG A 103 -8.13 -36.25 -8.95
N ALA A 104 -7.97 -35.23 -9.78
CA ALA A 104 -8.20 -35.32 -11.22
C ALA A 104 -7.14 -36.15 -11.97
N GLY A 105 -6.00 -36.44 -11.32
CA GLY A 105 -4.93 -37.25 -11.88
C GLY A 105 -3.88 -36.43 -12.62
N VAL A 106 -2.97 -35.82 -11.87
CA VAL A 106 -1.85 -35.03 -12.41
C VAL A 106 -0.89 -35.90 -13.23
N PRO A 107 -0.36 -35.43 -14.38
CA PRO A 107 0.68 -36.13 -15.13
C PRO A 107 1.87 -36.52 -14.25
N ARG A 108 2.46 -37.70 -14.47
CA ARG A 108 3.58 -38.22 -13.64
C ARG A 108 4.74 -37.24 -13.47
N ARG A 109 5.06 -36.47 -14.52
CA ARG A 109 6.14 -35.46 -14.51
C ARG A 109 5.90 -34.31 -13.52
N ASP A 110 4.63 -33.99 -13.24
CA ASP A 110 4.20 -32.85 -12.42
C ASP A 110 3.77 -33.28 -11.01
N LEU A 111 3.60 -34.59 -10.78
CA LEU A 111 3.10 -35.17 -9.52
C LEU A 111 3.95 -34.77 -8.32
N GLU A 112 5.27 -34.89 -8.39
CA GLU A 112 6.16 -34.58 -7.25
C GLU A 112 6.06 -33.09 -6.85
N ALA A 113 6.01 -32.19 -7.85
CA ALA A 113 5.88 -30.76 -7.60
C ALA A 113 4.53 -30.43 -6.95
N THR A 114 3.43 -31.02 -7.45
CA THR A 114 2.10 -30.81 -6.88
C THR A 114 1.98 -31.40 -5.46
N GLU A 115 2.60 -32.56 -5.19
CA GLU A 115 2.66 -33.13 -3.84
C GLU A 115 3.50 -32.31 -2.87
N ARG A 116 4.57 -31.70 -3.35
CA ARG A 116 5.37 -30.76 -2.55
C ARG A 116 4.57 -29.52 -2.19
N ARG A 117 3.79 -28.95 -3.13
CA ARG A 117 2.87 -27.83 -2.86
C ARG A 117 1.79 -28.22 -1.84
N TYR A 118 1.17 -29.39 -2.02
CA TYR A 118 0.19 -29.92 -1.08
C TYR A 118 0.74 -29.98 0.35
N ARG A 119 1.91 -30.61 0.54
CA ARG A 119 2.56 -30.69 1.85
C ARG A 119 2.85 -29.32 2.46
N LEU A 120 3.36 -28.39 1.65
CA LEU A 120 3.64 -27.02 2.09
C LEU A 120 2.38 -26.33 2.65
N TYR A 121 1.22 -26.47 1.98
CA TYR A 121 -0.02 -25.87 2.45
C TYR A 121 -0.57 -26.56 3.70
N VAL A 122 -0.60 -27.91 3.72
CA VAL A 122 -1.11 -28.68 4.86
C VAL A 122 -0.29 -28.40 6.14
N GLU A 123 1.03 -28.30 6.03
CA GLU A 123 1.90 -28.01 7.17
C GLU A 123 1.87 -26.53 7.58
N GLY A 124 1.73 -25.62 6.62
CA GLY A 124 1.84 -24.19 6.89
C GLY A 124 0.55 -23.49 7.30
N LEU A 125 -0.62 -23.91 6.80
CA LEU A 125 -1.91 -23.30 7.15
C LEU A 125 -2.20 -23.31 8.67
N PRO A 126 -1.99 -24.42 9.40
CA PRO A 126 -2.14 -24.41 10.86
C PRO A 126 -1.21 -23.41 11.57
N ARG A 127 -0.01 -23.19 11.04
CA ARG A 127 0.96 -22.21 11.58
C ARG A 127 0.51 -20.78 11.31
N VAL A 128 -0.02 -20.49 10.12
CA VAL A 128 -0.62 -19.19 9.80
C VAL A 128 -1.78 -18.89 10.76
N LEU A 129 -2.66 -19.87 10.98
CA LEU A 129 -3.79 -19.73 11.91
C LEU A 129 -3.34 -19.53 13.37
N GLN A 130 -2.26 -20.20 13.82
CA GLN A 130 -1.67 -19.95 15.14
C GLN A 130 -1.14 -18.51 15.25
N ARG A 131 -0.39 -18.01 14.26
CA ARG A 131 0.11 -16.62 14.28
C ARG A 131 -1.04 -15.61 14.27
N LEU A 132 -2.08 -15.86 13.48
CA LEU A 132 -3.28 -15.04 13.47
C LEU A 132 -3.94 -15.01 14.87
N ALA A 133 -4.02 -16.16 15.55
CA ALA A 133 -4.56 -16.27 16.91
C ALA A 133 -3.72 -15.56 17.96
N ASP A 134 -2.39 -15.57 17.83
CA ASP A 134 -1.49 -14.89 18.79
C ASP A 134 -1.59 -13.36 18.73
N ASN A 135 -2.15 -12.82 17.64
CA ASN A 135 -2.42 -11.39 17.47
C ASN A 135 -3.86 -10.98 17.83
N LEU A 136 -4.70 -11.92 18.27
CA LEU A 136 -6.10 -11.66 18.62
C LEU A 136 -6.31 -11.52 20.14
N PRO A 137 -7.29 -10.71 20.57
CA PRO A 137 -7.70 -10.63 21.98
C PRO A 137 -8.40 -11.92 22.44
N GLY A 138 -8.41 -12.18 23.74
CA GLY A 138 -8.79 -13.46 24.37
C GLY A 138 -9.99 -14.19 23.75
N PRO A 139 -11.20 -13.59 23.73
CA PRO A 139 -12.38 -14.27 23.19
C PRO A 139 -12.25 -14.65 21.70
N LEU A 140 -11.70 -13.75 20.88
CA LEU A 140 -11.50 -13.99 19.45
C LEU A 140 -10.39 -15.01 19.19
N ARG A 141 -9.36 -15.00 20.04
CA ARG A 141 -8.28 -15.99 20.03
C ARG A 141 -8.83 -17.39 20.30
N GLU A 142 -9.64 -17.57 21.34
CA GLU A 142 -10.26 -18.85 21.68
C GLU A 142 -11.20 -19.36 20.57
N GLU A 143 -12.01 -18.47 19.99
CA GLU A 143 -12.86 -18.76 18.83
C GLU A 143 -12.02 -19.28 17.65
N LEU A 144 -10.94 -18.57 17.29
CA LEU A 144 -10.06 -18.97 16.19
C LEU A 144 -9.31 -20.27 16.47
N LEU A 145 -8.83 -20.49 17.69
CA LEU A 145 -8.15 -21.73 18.08
C LEU A 145 -9.08 -22.95 17.97
N THR A 146 -10.36 -22.77 18.31
CA THR A 146 -11.39 -23.81 18.14
C THR A 146 -11.59 -24.13 16.66
N LEU A 147 -11.77 -23.11 15.82
CA LEU A 147 -11.92 -23.28 14.37
C LEU A 147 -10.67 -23.89 13.72
N ARG A 148 -9.48 -23.51 14.17
CA ARG A 148 -8.23 -24.13 13.74
C ARG A 148 -8.18 -25.60 14.11
N GLY A 149 -8.65 -25.99 15.29
CA GLY A 149 -8.74 -27.39 15.70
C GLY A 149 -9.59 -28.21 14.73
N GLN A 150 -10.79 -27.69 14.40
CA GLN A 150 -11.67 -28.29 13.40
C GLN A 150 -11.01 -28.37 12.02
N TYR A 151 -10.34 -27.30 11.59
CA TYR A 151 -9.66 -27.21 10.30
C TYR A 151 -8.51 -28.22 10.20
N THR A 152 -7.71 -28.34 11.26
CA THR A 152 -6.59 -29.29 11.32
C THR A 152 -7.08 -30.73 11.34
N ALA A 153 -8.21 -31.01 11.99
CA ALA A 153 -8.82 -32.34 12.00
C ALA A 153 -9.26 -32.76 10.58
N LEU A 154 -9.83 -31.86 9.79
CA LEU A 154 -10.16 -32.12 8.37
C LEU A 154 -8.90 -32.37 7.53
N LEU A 155 -7.82 -31.63 7.78
CA LEU A 155 -6.54 -31.83 7.08
C LEU A 155 -5.80 -33.11 7.48
N ALA A 156 -6.12 -33.70 8.64
CA ALA A 156 -5.49 -34.93 9.10
C ALA A 156 -5.99 -36.18 8.36
N ALA A 157 -7.10 -36.08 7.64
CA ALA A 157 -7.61 -37.16 6.81
C ALA A 157 -6.62 -37.50 5.67
N PRO A 158 -6.58 -38.76 5.21
CA PRO A 158 -5.86 -39.11 3.99
C PRO A 158 -6.28 -38.22 2.84
N ARG A 159 -5.34 -37.82 1.96
CA ARG A 159 -5.59 -36.89 0.85
C ARG A 159 -6.81 -37.29 -0.01
N SER A 160 -7.02 -38.57 -0.25
CA SER A 160 -8.16 -39.09 -1.00
C SER A 160 -9.50 -38.77 -0.32
N ASP A 161 -9.50 -38.69 1.00
CA ASP A 161 -10.69 -38.70 1.85
C ASP A 161 -10.99 -37.33 2.48
N ILE A 162 -10.18 -36.31 2.17
CA ILE A 162 -10.43 -34.94 2.64
C ILE A 162 -11.80 -34.47 2.16
N ASP A 163 -12.70 -34.13 3.08
CA ASP A 163 -13.96 -33.47 2.75
C ASP A 163 -13.68 -32.01 2.32
N LEU A 164 -13.61 -31.78 1.01
CA LEU A 164 -13.29 -30.47 0.44
C LEU A 164 -14.39 -29.45 0.69
N ASP A 165 -15.65 -29.87 0.73
CA ASP A 165 -16.78 -28.98 0.94
C ASP A 165 -16.81 -28.51 2.39
N ALA A 166 -16.62 -29.43 3.35
CA ALA A 166 -16.47 -29.06 4.75
C ALA A 166 -15.24 -28.16 4.99
N LEU A 167 -14.13 -28.45 4.31
CA LEU A 167 -12.90 -27.66 4.43
C LEU A 167 -13.10 -26.24 3.86
N ASP A 168 -13.75 -26.08 2.71
CA ASP A 168 -14.05 -24.78 2.09
C ASP A 168 -15.04 -23.98 2.94
N VAL A 169 -16.13 -24.60 3.41
CA VAL A 169 -17.09 -23.94 4.32
C VAL A 169 -16.40 -23.41 5.58
N LEU A 170 -15.50 -24.20 6.17
CA LEU A 170 -14.76 -23.79 7.36
C LEU A 170 -13.71 -22.70 7.03
N GLY A 171 -13.01 -22.81 5.91
CA GLY A 171 -12.07 -21.80 5.43
C GLY A 171 -12.75 -20.45 5.19
N GLN A 172 -13.88 -20.44 4.49
CA GLN A 172 -14.71 -19.25 4.27
C GLN A 172 -15.29 -18.69 5.57
N ARG A 173 -15.60 -19.53 6.56
CA ARG A 173 -16.03 -19.06 7.88
C ARG A 173 -14.89 -18.32 8.59
N ILE A 174 -13.69 -18.88 8.59
CA ILE A 174 -12.49 -18.24 9.16
C ILE A 174 -12.19 -16.93 8.43
N GLU A 175 -12.19 -16.93 7.09
CA GLU A 175 -11.93 -15.74 6.28
C GLU A 175 -12.99 -14.64 6.52
N ARG A 176 -14.27 -14.98 6.51
CA ARG A 176 -15.34 -13.99 6.78
C ARG A 176 -15.26 -13.42 8.19
N ARG A 177 -14.94 -14.23 9.19
CA ARG A 177 -14.91 -13.82 10.59
C ARG A 177 -13.67 -13.01 10.93
N PHE A 178 -12.50 -13.49 10.52
CA PHE A 178 -11.21 -12.92 10.93
C PHE A 178 -10.55 -12.10 9.81
N GLY A 179 -10.74 -12.46 8.54
CA GLY A 179 -10.32 -11.61 7.42
C GLY A 179 -11.03 -10.24 7.44
N ALA A 180 -12.27 -10.17 7.93
CA ALA A 180 -12.98 -8.91 8.14
C ALA A 180 -12.32 -7.97 9.15
N LEU A 181 -11.54 -8.50 10.09
CA LEU A 181 -10.85 -7.71 11.10
C LEU A 181 -9.56 -7.07 10.57
N SER A 182 -9.10 -7.47 9.38
CA SER A 182 -7.95 -6.84 8.74
C SER A 182 -8.22 -5.37 8.43
N LEU A 183 -7.23 -4.51 8.69
CA LEU A 183 -7.37 -3.08 8.44
C LEU A 183 -7.64 -2.82 6.97
N SER A 184 -6.98 -3.56 6.07
CA SER A 184 -7.24 -3.50 4.63
C SER A 184 -8.70 -3.84 4.29
N SER A 185 -9.30 -4.86 4.92
CA SER A 185 -10.71 -5.20 4.64
C SER A 185 -11.67 -4.20 5.27
N ALA A 186 -11.40 -3.72 6.48
CA ALA A 186 -12.19 -2.67 7.11
C ALA A 186 -12.12 -1.38 6.28
N TYR A 187 -10.93 -1.00 5.82
CA TYR A 187 -10.71 0.13 4.93
C TYR A 187 -11.40 -0.07 3.59
N LYS A 188 -11.26 -1.22 2.92
CA LYS A 188 -11.97 -1.49 1.66
C LYS A 188 -13.49 -1.42 1.84
N ARG A 189 -14.04 -2.01 2.91
CA ARG A 189 -15.49 -1.94 3.20
C ARG A 189 -15.96 -0.54 3.53
N ALA A 190 -15.13 0.28 4.16
CA ALA A 190 -15.46 1.67 4.45
C ALA A 190 -15.22 2.61 3.25
N ALA A 191 -14.17 2.37 2.46
CA ALA A 191 -13.74 3.23 1.37
C ALA A 191 -14.54 2.99 0.09
N LEU A 192 -14.94 1.75 -0.23
CA LEU A 192 -15.73 1.47 -1.44
C LEU A 192 -17.04 2.29 -1.45
N PRO A 193 -17.84 2.28 -0.36
CA PRO A 193 -19.06 3.10 -0.31
C PRO A 193 -18.77 4.61 -0.33
N LEU A 194 -17.62 5.04 0.19
CA LEU A 194 -17.20 6.45 0.13
C LEU A 194 -16.81 6.89 -1.29
N LEU A 195 -16.29 5.98 -2.12
CA LEU A 195 -16.05 6.25 -3.54
C LEU A 195 -17.38 6.38 -4.30
N GLU A 196 -18.35 5.48 -4.03
CA GLU A 196 -19.71 5.55 -4.58
C GLU A 196 -20.48 6.81 -4.14
N LEU A 197 -20.14 7.38 -2.98
CA LEU A 197 -20.77 8.60 -2.47
C LEU A 197 -20.56 9.81 -3.41
N SER A 198 -19.45 9.87 -4.13
CA SER A 198 -19.22 10.95 -5.11
C SER A 198 -20.27 10.95 -6.23
N GLU A 199 -20.58 9.78 -6.79
CA GLU A 199 -21.63 9.60 -7.80
C GLU A 199 -23.02 9.94 -7.26
N VAL A 200 -23.29 9.59 -5.99
CA VAL A 200 -24.53 9.95 -5.31
C VAL A 200 -24.64 11.46 -5.13
N PHE A 201 -23.56 12.15 -4.74
CA PHE A 201 -23.57 13.61 -4.59
C PHE A 201 -23.77 14.32 -5.93
N ASP A 202 -23.10 13.87 -6.99
CA ASP A 202 -23.28 14.41 -8.33
C ASP A 202 -24.73 14.22 -8.81
N ALA A 203 -25.30 13.02 -8.65
CA ALA A 203 -26.69 12.74 -9.01
C ALA A 203 -27.70 13.60 -8.21
N VAL A 204 -27.43 13.87 -6.93
CA VAL A 204 -28.27 14.75 -6.11
C VAL A 204 -28.15 16.21 -6.56
N ARG A 205 -26.94 16.68 -6.85
CA ARG A 205 -26.70 18.04 -7.35
C ARG A 205 -27.42 18.25 -8.68
N ASP A 206 -27.15 17.39 -9.66
CA ASP A 206 -27.69 17.50 -11.02
C ASP A 206 -29.23 17.41 -11.00
N GLY A 207 -29.78 16.52 -10.16
CA GLY A 207 -31.23 16.42 -9.95
C GLY A 207 -31.85 17.68 -9.33
N ARG A 208 -31.15 18.35 -8.40
CA ARG A 208 -31.60 19.61 -7.80
C ARG A 208 -31.52 20.77 -8.79
N GLU A 209 -30.43 20.88 -9.54
CA GLU A 209 -30.25 21.90 -10.58
C GLU A 209 -31.35 21.80 -11.65
N THR A 210 -31.64 20.58 -12.10
CA THR A 210 -32.71 20.31 -13.09
C THR A 210 -34.10 20.67 -12.54
N LEU A 211 -34.36 20.42 -11.25
CA LEU A 211 -35.63 20.79 -10.62
C LEU A 211 -35.76 22.30 -10.37
N ALA A 212 -34.65 23.00 -10.15
CA ALA A 212 -34.61 24.45 -9.96
C ALA A 212 -34.70 25.24 -11.28
N ALA A 213 -34.31 24.63 -12.41
CA ALA A 213 -34.38 25.24 -13.73
C ALA A 213 -35.83 25.59 -14.12
N ARG A 214 -36.05 26.89 -14.40
CA ARG A 214 -37.37 27.41 -14.79
C ARG A 214 -37.87 26.79 -16.09
N ASP A 215 -36.96 26.54 -17.01
CA ASP A 215 -37.25 26.09 -18.38
C ASP A 215 -37.26 24.56 -18.51
N ALA A 216 -37.04 23.81 -17.42
CA ALA A 216 -37.10 22.36 -17.45
C ALA A 216 -38.51 21.85 -17.77
N THR A 217 -38.58 20.92 -18.72
CA THR A 217 -39.81 20.24 -19.13
C THR A 217 -40.39 19.36 -18.03
N ALA A 218 -41.66 19.00 -18.15
CA ALA A 218 -42.30 18.10 -17.19
C ALA A 218 -41.61 16.73 -17.12
N ASP A 219 -41.13 16.23 -18.26
CA ASP A 219 -40.45 14.94 -18.37
C ASP A 219 -39.06 14.98 -17.71
N GLU A 220 -38.26 16.03 -17.98
CA GLU A 220 -36.96 16.24 -17.32
C GLU A 220 -37.12 16.34 -15.79
N ARG A 221 -38.17 17.04 -15.31
CA ARG A 221 -38.48 17.11 -13.88
C ARG A 221 -38.90 15.77 -13.31
N ALA A 222 -39.61 14.93 -14.07
CA ALA A 222 -40.00 13.60 -13.64
C ALA A 222 -38.78 12.66 -13.56
N GLU A 223 -37.86 12.74 -14.52
CA GLU A 223 -36.60 12.01 -14.53
C GLU A 223 -35.69 12.44 -13.37
N ALA A 224 -35.50 13.74 -13.16
CA ALA A 224 -34.73 14.28 -12.05
C ALA A 224 -35.27 13.80 -10.68
N LYS A 225 -36.60 13.73 -10.51
CA LYS A 225 -37.20 13.16 -9.28
C LYS A 225 -36.89 11.69 -9.09
N ARG A 226 -36.90 10.89 -10.18
CA ARG A 226 -36.53 9.46 -10.12
C ARG A 226 -35.05 9.27 -9.79
N ALA A 227 -34.17 10.04 -10.43
CA ALA A 227 -32.74 10.03 -10.16
C ALA A 227 -32.45 10.39 -8.69
N LEU A 228 -33.09 11.44 -8.18
CA LEU A 228 -32.92 11.86 -6.78
C LEU A 228 -33.48 10.84 -5.78
N ALA A 229 -34.57 10.15 -6.12
CA ALA A 229 -35.09 9.04 -5.31
C ALA A 229 -34.14 7.84 -5.29
N ALA A 230 -33.52 7.51 -6.44
CA ALA A 230 -32.52 6.45 -6.54
C ALA A 230 -31.25 6.81 -5.74
N ALA A 231 -30.71 8.02 -5.92
CA ALA A 231 -29.55 8.50 -5.20
C ALA A 231 -29.77 8.50 -3.67
N ARG A 232 -30.97 8.88 -3.20
CA ARG A 232 -31.34 8.77 -1.77
C ARG A 232 -31.36 7.33 -1.26
N LYS A 233 -31.87 6.39 -2.07
CA LYS A 233 -31.88 4.97 -1.73
C LYS A 233 -30.45 4.43 -1.61
N ASP A 234 -29.58 4.80 -2.53
CA ASP A 234 -28.17 4.40 -2.51
C ASP A 234 -27.41 5.05 -1.34
N ALA A 235 -27.66 6.33 -1.03
CA ALA A 235 -27.12 6.99 0.16
C ALA A 235 -27.47 6.23 1.45
N ARG A 236 -28.72 5.78 1.61
CA ARG A 236 -29.15 4.99 2.76
C ARG A 236 -28.46 3.62 2.83
N ARG A 237 -28.28 2.96 1.68
CA ARG A 237 -27.52 1.69 1.58
C ARG A 237 -26.08 1.90 2.08
N ILE A 238 -25.40 2.91 1.54
CA ILE A 238 -24.03 3.28 1.89
C ILE A 238 -23.91 3.60 3.39
N ALA A 239 -24.85 4.37 3.94
CA ALA A 239 -24.88 4.70 5.37
C ALA A 239 -24.98 3.45 6.25
N GLY A 240 -25.79 2.46 5.87
CA GLY A 240 -25.88 1.16 6.55
C GLY A 240 -24.54 0.42 6.56
N THR A 241 -23.88 0.32 5.41
CA THR A 241 -22.56 -0.33 5.29
C THR A 241 -21.49 0.38 6.13
N LEU A 242 -21.48 1.70 6.14
CA LEU A 242 -20.55 2.50 6.95
C LEU A 242 -20.80 2.33 8.46
N ALA A 243 -22.06 2.19 8.88
CA ALA A 243 -22.40 1.93 10.27
C ALA A 243 -21.88 0.55 10.73
N GLU A 244 -22.05 -0.49 9.90
CA GLU A 244 -21.51 -1.83 10.18
C GLU A 244 -19.97 -1.83 10.24
N ALA A 245 -19.31 -1.17 9.28
CA ALA A 245 -17.85 -1.04 9.27
C ALA A 245 -17.36 -0.31 10.53
N THR A 246 -18.04 0.77 10.92
CA THR A 246 -17.72 1.53 12.14
C THR A 246 -17.87 0.68 13.39
N LEU A 247 -18.92 -0.13 13.49
CA LEU A 247 -19.13 -1.04 14.63
C LEU A 247 -18.04 -2.12 14.69
N SER A 248 -17.61 -2.64 13.54
CA SER A 248 -16.50 -3.61 13.45
C SER A 248 -15.17 -3.01 13.91
N VAL A 249 -14.85 -1.80 13.46
CA VAL A 249 -13.65 -1.07 13.88
C VAL A 249 -13.73 -0.76 15.37
N GLN A 250 -14.89 -0.31 15.86
CA GLN A 250 -15.10 -0.01 17.28
C GLN A 250 -14.95 -1.26 18.14
N THR A 251 -15.50 -2.40 17.74
CA THR A 251 -15.36 -3.68 18.46
C THR A 251 -13.90 -4.10 18.55
N PHE A 252 -13.12 -3.91 17.47
CA PHE A 252 -11.68 -4.17 17.47
C PHE A 252 -10.93 -3.22 18.39
N LEU A 253 -11.26 -1.92 18.35
CA LEU A 253 -10.67 -0.90 19.20
C LEU A 253 -11.02 -1.10 20.67
N ASP A 254 -12.24 -1.48 21.02
CA ASP A 254 -12.64 -1.76 22.40
C ASP A 254 -11.94 -3.00 22.95
N ALA A 255 -11.59 -3.95 22.07
CA ALA A 255 -10.80 -5.12 22.42
C ALA A 255 -9.29 -4.87 22.48
N THR A 256 -8.81 -3.69 22.05
CA THR A 256 -7.42 -3.26 22.17
C THR A 256 -7.29 -2.09 23.16
N PRO A 257 -6.38 -2.12 24.14
CA PRO A 257 -6.35 -1.09 25.17
C PRO A 257 -5.78 0.25 24.65
N ARG A 258 -6.54 1.04 23.87
CA ARG A 258 -6.23 2.44 23.49
C ARG A 258 -7.47 3.33 23.22
N ASP A 259 -7.69 4.31 24.10
CA ASP A 259 -8.88 5.19 24.24
C ASP A 259 -9.13 6.32 23.20
N ARG A 260 -8.47 6.40 22.03
CA ARG A 260 -8.50 7.66 21.22
C ARG A 260 -9.26 7.67 19.90
N LEU A 261 -9.58 6.54 19.27
CA LEU A 261 -10.13 6.53 17.90
C LEU A 261 -11.66 6.61 17.78
N ALA A 262 -12.40 6.19 18.82
CA ALA A 262 -13.87 6.06 18.81
C ALA A 262 -14.66 7.36 18.54
N ARG A 263 -14.09 8.53 18.84
CA ARG A 263 -14.83 9.82 18.78
C ARG A 263 -15.00 10.39 17.38
N SER A 264 -14.14 10.05 16.43
CA SER A 264 -14.15 10.66 15.08
C SER A 264 -15.19 10.04 14.15
N THR A 265 -15.35 8.72 14.18
CA THR A 265 -16.20 7.98 13.23
C THR A 265 -17.69 8.20 13.47
N GLY A 266 -18.11 8.33 14.75
CA GLY A 266 -19.51 8.60 15.10
C GLY A 266 -20.04 9.97 14.67
N ALA A 267 -19.16 10.94 14.39
CA ALA A 267 -19.56 12.24 13.84
C ALA A 267 -19.93 12.14 12.35
N LEU A 268 -19.18 11.36 11.58
CA LEU A 268 -19.40 11.13 10.15
C LEU A 268 -20.73 10.43 9.86
N CYS A 269 -21.05 9.35 10.60
CA CYS A 269 -22.32 8.64 10.41
C CYS A 269 -23.54 9.53 10.71
N ARG A 270 -23.46 10.40 11.72
CA ARG A 270 -24.54 11.34 12.04
C ARG A 270 -24.75 12.40 10.95
N GLY A 271 -23.67 12.89 10.34
CA GLY A 271 -23.74 13.84 9.22
C GLY A 271 -24.42 13.25 7.99
N LEU A 272 -24.08 12.00 7.61
CA LEU A 272 -24.68 11.32 6.46
C LEU A 272 -26.17 11.00 6.67
N LEU A 273 -26.56 10.59 7.88
CA LEU A 273 -27.97 10.36 8.21
C LEU A 273 -28.78 11.66 8.20
N ALA A 274 -28.23 12.75 8.75
CA ALA A 274 -28.87 14.07 8.68
C ALA A 274 -29.11 14.53 7.24
N LEU A 275 -28.17 14.24 6.33
CA LEU A 275 -28.33 14.56 4.90
C LEU A 275 -29.44 13.73 4.21
N ALA A 276 -29.65 12.49 4.67
CA ALA A 276 -30.65 11.58 4.11
C ALA A 276 -32.08 11.85 4.61
N ASP A 277 -32.21 12.44 5.80
CA ASP A 277 -33.49 12.62 6.51
C ASP A 277 -34.05 14.04 6.46
N ASP A 278 -33.38 15.00 5.80
CA ASP A 278 -33.90 16.37 5.66
C ASP A 278 -34.64 16.58 4.32
N PRO A 279 -35.99 16.52 4.29
CA PRO A 279 -36.77 16.77 3.08
C PRO A 279 -36.87 18.27 2.72
N GLN A 280 -36.39 19.19 3.56
CA GLN A 280 -36.67 20.64 3.43
C GLN A 280 -35.49 21.57 3.76
N ASN A 281 -34.23 21.15 3.71
CA ASN A 281 -33.09 22.08 3.88
C ASN A 281 -32.63 22.71 2.55
N PRO A 282 -32.96 23.99 2.26
CA PRO A 282 -32.35 24.75 1.19
C PRO A 282 -31.05 25.49 1.60
N SER A 283 -30.54 25.36 2.83
CA SER A 283 -29.41 26.17 3.31
C SER A 283 -28.13 25.36 3.55
N LEU A 284 -27.46 24.97 2.46
CA LEU A 284 -26.03 24.69 2.43
C LEU A 284 -25.50 25.27 1.12
N ASP A 285 -25.47 26.60 1.07
CA ASP A 285 -24.50 27.39 0.28
C ASP A 285 -23.30 27.72 1.20
#